data_AF-A0A536KCR0-F1
#
_entry.id   AF-A0A536KCR0-F1
#
_cell.length_a   1.000
_cell.length_b   1.000
_cell.length_c   1.000
_cell.angle_alpha   90.00
_cell.angle_beta   90.00
_cell.angle_gamma   90.00
#
_symmetry.space_group_name_H-M   'P 1'
#
loop_
_entity.id
_entity.type
_entity.pdbx_description
1 polymer ?
#
loop_
_entity_poly.entity_id
_entity_poly.type
_entity_poly.pdbx_seq_one_letter_code
_entity_poly.pdbx_strand_id
1 'polypeptide(L)'
;MRVLLTGFEPFGAHQVNPSMLLAERLGGVVLPVSTRRMPDALERAIANTRPEVVLGLGLAGLRTQVAVERVAINCLDFPFPDNDGVLVEGEEIVPGGPAAYFASAPVRAIAAAWQAEEVPSHLSNTAGTYICNQMLYTACRLADHYGFRAGFIHVPPLEHVDLDRQLRAVEVALASWSRWPSSRSLWRPRPGPPGGPGRRAGSAGSREAAHPPWTPHARARKPRRPFPPGRVRQPRSPPRPAPFPDTEGSPDPAPLPAGAARRGRGRPAPRTSPNAGSRRASGPGRDSSRRGSPTWSGRRRGRAGSRSTRRRGARLEISQVW
;
A
#
# COMPACT_ATOMS: atom_id res chain seq x y z
N MET A 1 -4.03 4.43 -22.11
CA MET A 1 -4.30 3.51 -20.98
C MET A 1 -4.78 4.35 -19.83
N ARG A 2 -6.01 4.13 -19.38
CA ARG A 2 -6.58 4.79 -18.19
C ARG A 2 -6.15 4.05 -16.93
N VAL A 3 -5.48 4.77 -16.02
CA VAL A 3 -4.97 4.20 -14.78
C VAL A 3 -5.65 4.88 -13.60
N LEU A 4 -6.22 4.08 -12.71
CA LEU A 4 -6.51 4.53 -11.35
C LEU A 4 -5.30 4.19 -10.48
N LEU A 5 -4.54 5.21 -10.10
CA LEU A 5 -3.47 5.10 -9.12
C LEU A 5 -4.04 5.44 -7.75
N THR A 6 -3.70 4.67 -6.73
CA THR A 6 -4.10 5.00 -5.36
C THR A 6 -2.91 5.00 -4.40
N GLY A 7 -3.02 5.80 -3.34
CA GLY A 7 -2.15 5.77 -2.17
C GLY A 7 -3.00 5.68 -0.91
N PHE A 8 -2.36 5.73 0.26
CA PHE A 8 -3.05 5.72 1.55
C PHE A 8 -2.73 6.96 2.37
N GLU A 9 -3.70 7.44 3.15
CA GLU A 9 -3.49 8.48 4.16
C GLU A 9 -2.42 8.07 5.21
N PRO A 10 -1.89 9.02 6.01
CA PRO A 10 -1.02 8.72 7.16
C PRO A 10 -1.70 7.78 8.17
N PHE A 11 -0.91 6.97 8.87
CA PHE A 11 -1.42 6.01 9.87
C PHE A 11 -0.38 5.67 10.93
N GLY A 12 -0.84 5.26 12.11
CA GLY A 12 0.03 4.87 13.22
C GLY A 12 1.07 5.93 13.56
N ALA A 13 2.35 5.55 13.59
CA ALA A 13 3.46 6.47 13.85
C ALA A 13 3.93 7.25 12.61
N HIS A 14 3.44 6.90 11.42
CA HIS A 14 3.87 7.50 10.17
C HIS A 14 3.05 8.76 9.87
N GLN A 15 3.53 9.92 10.32
CA GLN A 15 2.92 11.22 10.04
C GLN A 15 2.94 11.58 8.55
N VAL A 16 3.87 10.99 7.80
CA VAL A 16 3.98 11.10 6.35
C VAL A 16 3.87 9.71 5.75
N ASN A 17 2.96 9.53 4.78
CA ASN A 17 2.85 8.31 4.01
C ASN A 17 3.37 8.55 2.58
N PRO A 18 4.50 7.94 2.17
CA PRO A 18 5.05 8.13 0.82
C PRO A 18 4.07 7.75 -0.29
N SER A 19 3.18 6.78 -0.04
CA SER A 19 2.16 6.39 -1.01
C SER A 19 1.13 7.50 -1.27
N MET A 20 0.78 8.30 -0.25
CA MET A 20 -0.07 9.49 -0.41
C MET A 20 0.60 10.51 -1.33
N LEU A 21 1.85 10.85 -1.03
CA LEU A 21 2.61 11.86 -1.79
C LEU A 21 2.76 11.46 -3.26
N LEU A 22 3.02 10.17 -3.51
CA LEU A 22 3.10 9.62 -4.86
C LEU A 22 1.75 9.69 -5.58
N ALA A 23 0.66 9.30 -4.90
CA ALA A 23 -0.67 9.37 -5.47
C ALA A 23 -1.03 10.82 -5.84
N GLU A 24 -0.88 11.77 -4.93
CA GLU A 24 -1.17 13.18 -5.16
C GLU A 24 -0.34 13.75 -6.31
N ARG A 25 0.98 13.50 -6.32
CA ARG A 25 1.89 14.00 -7.36
C ARG A 25 1.56 13.45 -8.75
N LEU A 26 1.02 12.25 -8.81
CA LEU A 26 0.61 11.59 -10.05
C LEU A 26 -0.88 11.78 -10.37
N GLY A 27 -1.64 12.53 -9.56
CA GLY A 27 -3.07 12.78 -9.78
C GLY A 27 -3.97 11.57 -9.50
N GLY A 28 -3.53 10.65 -8.63
CA GLY A 28 -4.29 9.50 -8.13
C GLY A 28 -5.20 9.84 -6.95
N VAL A 29 -5.75 8.80 -6.33
CA VAL A 29 -6.70 8.88 -5.21
C VAL A 29 -6.05 8.44 -3.90
N VAL A 30 -6.24 9.22 -2.84
CA VAL A 30 -5.82 8.83 -1.49
C VAL A 30 -6.96 8.04 -0.82
N LEU A 31 -6.70 6.79 -0.47
CA LEU A 31 -7.62 5.91 0.21
C LEU A 31 -7.44 6.01 1.74
N PRO A 32 -8.50 5.78 2.52
CA PRO A 32 -8.39 5.74 3.96
C PRO A 32 -7.65 4.48 4.43
N VAL A 33 -6.91 4.58 5.54
CA VAL A 33 -6.36 3.40 6.23
C VAL A 33 -7.45 2.90 7.18
N SER A 34 -8.49 2.31 6.59
CA SER A 34 -9.63 1.76 7.30
C SER A 34 -10.12 0.51 6.59
N THR A 35 -10.15 -0.62 7.31
CA THR A 35 -10.62 -1.89 6.75
C THR A 35 -12.09 -1.83 6.33
N ARG A 36 -12.88 -0.95 6.95
CA ARG A 36 -14.31 -0.78 6.68
C ARG A 36 -14.59 0.19 5.54
N ARG A 37 -13.88 1.33 5.49
CA ARG A 37 -14.16 2.42 4.53
C ARG A 37 -13.40 2.27 3.21
N MET A 38 -12.23 1.62 3.23
CA MET A 38 -11.37 1.48 2.05
C MET A 38 -12.06 0.74 0.89
N PRO A 39 -12.74 -0.41 1.10
CA PRO A 39 -13.38 -1.14 0.00
C PRO A 39 -14.36 -0.28 -0.79
N ASP A 40 -15.24 0.44 -0.08
CA ASP A 40 -16.23 1.32 -0.71
C ASP A 40 -15.58 2.53 -1.41
N ALA A 41 -14.52 3.09 -0.82
CA ALA A 41 -13.78 4.20 -1.43
C ALA A 41 -13.09 3.77 -2.74
N LEU A 42 -12.50 2.57 -2.74
CA LEU A 42 -11.89 1.98 -3.93
C LEU A 42 -12.95 1.69 -5.00
N GLU A 43 -14.07 1.08 -4.65
CA GLU A 43 -15.15 0.77 -5.59
C GLU A 43 -15.73 2.04 -6.22
N ARG A 44 -15.98 3.09 -5.44
CA ARG A 44 -16.40 4.40 -5.97
C ARG A 44 -15.39 4.98 -6.94
N ALA A 45 -14.10 4.96 -6.60
CA ALA A 45 -13.04 5.46 -7.47
C ALA A 45 -12.98 4.69 -8.80
N ILE A 46 -13.13 3.36 -8.76
CA ILE A 46 -13.21 2.50 -9.95
C ILE A 46 -14.45 2.84 -10.79
N ALA A 47 -15.62 2.95 -10.16
CA ALA A 47 -16.87 3.25 -10.86
C ALA A 47 -16.83 4.61 -11.57
N ASN A 48 -16.25 5.63 -10.92
CA ASN A 48 -16.16 6.99 -11.45
C ASN A 48 -15.14 7.11 -12.59
N THR A 49 -14.04 6.35 -12.55
CA THR A 49 -12.93 6.48 -13.52
C THR A 49 -12.96 5.45 -14.64
N ARG A 50 -13.62 4.31 -14.44
CA ARG A 50 -13.67 3.16 -15.37
C ARG A 50 -12.27 2.82 -15.91
N PRO A 51 -11.31 2.48 -15.02
CA PRO A 51 -9.92 2.34 -15.38
C PRO A 51 -9.67 1.06 -16.17
N GLU A 52 -8.59 1.04 -16.96
CA GLU A 52 -8.06 -0.20 -17.56
C GLU A 52 -7.07 -0.90 -16.61
N VAL A 53 -6.47 -0.14 -15.69
CA VAL A 53 -5.54 -0.61 -14.68
C VAL A 53 -5.83 0.10 -13.35
N VAL A 54 -5.93 -0.67 -12.27
CA VAL A 54 -5.88 -0.19 -10.88
C VAL A 54 -4.51 -0.55 -10.31
N LEU A 55 -3.77 0.46 -9.87
CA LEU A 55 -2.47 0.29 -9.23
C LEU A 55 -2.50 0.91 -7.84
N GLY A 56 -2.46 0.06 -6.82
CA GLY A 56 -2.31 0.50 -5.43
C GLY A 56 -0.86 0.75 -5.06
N LEU A 57 -0.62 1.81 -4.30
CA LEU A 57 0.64 2.09 -3.62
C LEU A 57 0.41 2.02 -2.11
N GLY A 58 1.36 1.44 -1.37
CA GLY A 58 1.29 1.37 0.08
C GLY A 58 2.67 1.46 0.74
N LEU A 59 2.74 2.09 1.91
CA LEU A 59 3.97 2.10 2.71
C LEU A 59 4.21 0.72 3.33
N ALA A 60 5.40 0.16 3.13
CA ALA A 60 5.90 -0.97 3.89
C ALA A 60 7.01 -0.50 4.83
N GLY A 61 6.64 -0.09 6.04
CA GLY A 61 7.53 0.61 6.98
C GLY A 61 8.80 -0.14 7.39
N LEU A 62 8.86 -1.46 7.21
CA LEU A 62 10.02 -2.29 7.55
C LEU A 62 10.88 -2.68 6.33
N ARG A 63 10.49 -2.27 5.12
CA ARG A 63 11.24 -2.58 3.89
C ARG A 63 12.18 -1.43 3.56
N THR A 64 13.29 -1.77 2.90
CA THR A 64 14.30 -0.80 2.42
C THR A 64 14.27 -0.62 0.90
N GLN A 65 13.35 -1.29 0.21
CA GLN A 65 13.27 -1.36 -1.24
C GLN A 65 11.82 -1.33 -1.72
N VAL A 66 11.61 -0.85 -2.94
CA VAL A 66 10.31 -0.89 -3.62
C VAL A 66 9.98 -2.34 -3.99
N ALA A 67 8.73 -2.75 -3.85
CA ALA A 67 8.32 -4.11 -4.14
C ALA A 67 7.03 -4.15 -4.94
N VAL A 68 7.01 -4.92 -6.03
CA VAL A 68 5.77 -5.25 -6.74
C VAL A 68 5.20 -6.53 -6.15
N GLU A 69 3.92 -6.51 -5.82
CA GLU A 69 3.25 -7.64 -5.17
C GLU A 69 2.68 -8.62 -6.19
N ARG A 70 2.99 -9.91 -6.00
CA ARG A 70 2.49 -10.99 -6.86
C ARG A 70 1.08 -11.45 -6.49
N VAL A 71 0.74 -11.45 -5.21
CA VAL A 71 -0.44 -12.15 -4.69
C VAL A 71 -1.04 -11.39 -3.52
N ALA A 72 -2.36 -11.36 -3.45
CA ALA A 72 -3.13 -11.01 -2.26
C ALA A 72 -3.84 -12.24 -1.73
N ILE A 73 -3.94 -12.35 -0.40
CA ILE A 73 -4.55 -13.49 0.30
C ILE A 73 -5.84 -13.04 0.99
N ASN A 74 -6.82 -13.94 1.13
CA ASN A 74 -8.10 -13.69 1.80
C ASN A 74 -7.94 -13.71 3.32
N CYS A 75 -7.14 -12.80 3.86
CA CYS A 75 -6.82 -12.76 5.28
C CYS A 75 -6.63 -11.31 5.75
N LEU A 76 -7.39 -10.97 6.78
CA LEU A 76 -7.19 -9.81 7.64
C LEU A 76 -6.68 -10.33 8.98
N ASP A 77 -5.45 -9.96 9.29
CA ASP A 77 -4.80 -10.35 10.54
C ASP A 77 -3.73 -9.30 10.85
N PHE A 78 -4.01 -8.42 11.81
CA PHE A 78 -3.11 -7.32 12.10
C PHE A 78 -3.16 -6.89 13.57
N PRO A 79 -1.99 -6.80 14.23
CA PRO A 79 -1.91 -6.54 15.67
C PRO A 79 -1.99 -5.04 16.02
N PHE A 80 -2.12 -4.16 15.03
CA PHE A 80 -2.20 -2.71 15.22
C PHE A 80 -3.49 -2.17 14.62
N PRO A 81 -4.21 -1.28 15.32
CA PRO A 81 -5.49 -0.80 14.83
C PRO A 81 -5.32 -0.01 13.53
N ASP A 82 -6.33 -0.05 12.69
CA ASP A 82 -6.48 0.92 11.59
C ASP A 82 -6.85 2.33 12.11
N ASN A 83 -7.00 3.31 11.23
CA ASN A 83 -7.32 4.68 11.62
C ASN A 83 -8.73 4.82 12.23
N ASP A 84 -9.59 3.80 12.11
CA ASP A 84 -10.91 3.75 12.74
C ASP A 84 -10.87 2.99 14.09
N GLY A 85 -9.68 2.60 14.56
CA GLY A 85 -9.50 1.88 15.82
C GLY A 85 -9.84 0.39 15.73
N VAL A 86 -10.05 -0.15 14.52
CA VAL A 86 -10.42 -1.56 14.33
C VAL A 86 -9.18 -2.44 14.40
N LEU A 87 -9.25 -3.50 15.20
CA LEU A 87 -8.29 -4.60 15.26
C LEU A 87 -8.96 -5.86 14.70
N VAL A 88 -8.22 -6.64 13.93
CA VAL A 88 -8.73 -7.86 13.31
C VAL A 88 -7.72 -8.98 13.48
N GLU A 89 -8.18 -10.15 13.91
CA GLU A 89 -7.37 -11.35 14.12
C GLU A 89 -7.99 -12.52 13.36
N GLY A 90 -7.34 -12.94 12.28
CA GLY A 90 -7.68 -14.17 11.55
C GLY A 90 -9.03 -14.17 10.83
N GLU A 91 -9.49 -13.02 10.32
CA GLU A 91 -10.75 -12.95 9.55
C GLU A 91 -10.51 -13.05 8.04
N GLU A 92 -11.50 -13.54 7.29
CA GLU A 92 -11.50 -13.46 5.83
C GLU A 92 -11.87 -12.04 5.36
N ILE A 93 -11.19 -11.52 4.34
CA ILE A 93 -11.56 -10.24 3.70
C ILE A 93 -12.95 -10.36 3.09
N VAL A 94 -13.21 -11.46 2.39
CA VAL A 94 -14.52 -11.82 1.86
C VAL A 94 -14.87 -13.22 2.36
N PRO A 95 -15.89 -13.37 3.23
CA PRO A 95 -16.31 -14.67 3.72
C PRO A 95 -16.62 -15.65 2.59
N GLY A 96 -15.97 -16.82 2.60
CA GLY A 96 -16.11 -17.87 1.58
C GLY A 96 -15.52 -17.52 0.21
N GLY A 97 -14.77 -16.43 0.09
CA GLY A 97 -14.06 -16.04 -1.13
C GLY A 97 -12.84 -16.96 -1.42
N PRO A 98 -12.26 -16.89 -2.64
CA PRO A 98 -11.05 -17.63 -2.95
C PRO A 98 -9.91 -17.27 -1.99
N ALA A 99 -9.11 -18.27 -1.59
CA ALA A 99 -8.02 -18.08 -0.61
C ALA A 99 -6.99 -17.03 -1.03
N ALA A 100 -6.79 -16.80 -2.33
CA ALA A 100 -5.87 -15.80 -2.85
C ALA A 100 -6.23 -15.39 -4.28
N TYR A 101 -5.77 -14.20 -4.67
CA TYR A 101 -5.74 -13.74 -6.05
C TYR A 101 -4.31 -13.40 -6.46
N PHE A 102 -3.90 -13.87 -7.64
CA PHE A 102 -2.70 -13.35 -8.29
C PHE A 102 -3.00 -11.99 -8.90
N ALA A 103 -2.10 -11.04 -8.69
CA ALA A 103 -2.16 -9.76 -9.37
C ALA A 103 -2.00 -9.98 -10.88
N SER A 104 -2.83 -9.29 -11.67
CA SER A 104 -2.71 -9.28 -13.14
C SER A 104 -1.51 -8.45 -13.65
N ALA A 105 -0.82 -7.77 -12.73
CA ALA A 105 0.39 -7.01 -13.00
C ALA A 105 1.46 -7.85 -13.70
N PRO A 106 2.19 -7.29 -14.69
CA PRO A 106 3.32 -7.96 -15.31
C PRO A 106 4.53 -7.91 -14.37
N VAL A 107 4.42 -8.55 -13.20
CA VAL A 107 5.32 -8.35 -12.05
C VAL A 107 6.78 -8.64 -12.37
N ARG A 108 7.06 -9.62 -13.25
CA ARG A 108 8.42 -9.91 -13.70
C ARG A 108 8.96 -8.86 -14.67
N ALA A 109 8.11 -8.30 -15.53
CA ALA A 109 8.52 -7.24 -16.44
C ALA A 109 8.79 -5.93 -15.66
N ILE A 110 7.96 -5.63 -14.66
CA ILE A 110 8.16 -4.49 -13.75
C ILE A 110 9.50 -4.65 -13.00
N ALA A 111 9.72 -5.81 -12.37
CA ALA A 111 10.97 -6.07 -11.64
C ALA A 111 12.21 -5.98 -12.56
N ALA A 112 12.14 -6.54 -13.77
CA ALA A 112 13.24 -6.44 -14.73
C ALA A 112 13.50 -5.00 -15.19
N ALA A 113 12.44 -4.21 -15.40
CA ALA A 113 12.56 -2.81 -15.79
C ALA A 113 13.15 -1.95 -14.65
N TRP A 114 12.79 -2.21 -13.40
CA TRP A 114 13.41 -1.55 -12.25
C TRP A 114 14.89 -1.89 -12.10
N GLN A 115 15.26 -3.16 -12.30
CA GLN A 115 16.67 -3.56 -12.29
C GLN A 115 17.48 -2.85 -13.38
N ALA A 116 16.92 -2.73 -14.59
CA ALA A 116 17.58 -2.01 -15.68
C ALA A 116 17.75 -0.50 -15.42
N GLU A 117 16.92 0.08 -14.54
CA GLU A 117 17.01 1.48 -14.11
C GLU A 117 17.63 1.65 -12.71
N GLU A 118 18.26 0.59 -12.18
CA GLU A 118 18.97 0.59 -10.90
C GLU A 118 18.10 1.06 -9.70
N VAL A 119 16.79 0.85 -9.79
CA VAL A 119 15.85 1.12 -8.69
C VAL A 119 15.98 -0.01 -7.65
N PRO A 120 16.30 0.28 -6.37
CA PRO A 120 16.35 -0.72 -5.32
C PRO A 120 14.98 -1.39 -5.16
N SER A 121 14.86 -2.62 -5.64
CA SER A 121 13.56 -3.26 -5.79
C SER A 121 13.60 -4.78 -5.81
N HIS A 122 12.45 -5.39 -5.51
CA HIS A 122 12.26 -6.83 -5.61
C HIS A 122 10.82 -7.22 -5.97
N LEU A 123 10.64 -8.49 -6.33
CA LEU A 123 9.34 -9.11 -6.48
C LEU A 123 8.90 -9.71 -5.15
N SER A 124 7.79 -9.23 -4.60
CA SER A 124 7.24 -9.71 -3.34
C SER A 124 6.14 -10.75 -3.56
N ASN A 125 6.08 -11.74 -2.66
CA ASN A 125 5.04 -12.79 -2.63
C ASN A 125 4.11 -12.64 -1.42
N THR A 126 4.18 -11.52 -0.70
CA THR A 126 3.25 -11.20 0.39
C THR A 126 3.05 -9.69 0.48
N ALA A 127 1.80 -9.26 0.34
CA ALA A 127 1.38 -7.90 0.62
C ALA A 127 1.10 -7.67 2.12
N GLY A 128 1.44 -8.64 2.98
CA GLY A 128 1.03 -8.68 4.38
C GLY A 128 -0.43 -9.14 4.53
N THR A 129 -1.03 -8.80 5.67
CA THR A 129 -2.41 -9.14 6.07
C THR A 129 -3.18 -7.91 6.55
N TYR A 130 -2.64 -6.71 6.27
CA TYR A 130 -3.24 -5.41 6.61
C TYR A 130 -4.01 -4.81 5.42
N ILE A 131 -4.37 -3.53 5.51
CA ILE A 131 -5.19 -2.82 4.50
C ILE A 131 -4.55 -2.86 3.09
N CYS A 132 -3.22 -2.88 2.96
CA CYS A 132 -2.56 -3.04 1.65
C CYS A 132 -2.94 -4.35 0.95
N ASN A 133 -2.92 -5.47 1.68
CA ASN A 133 -3.35 -6.77 1.18
C ASN A 133 -4.86 -6.76 0.88
N GLN A 134 -5.66 -6.18 1.78
CA GLN A 134 -7.10 -6.03 1.59
C GLN A 134 -7.45 -5.28 0.30
N MET A 135 -6.74 -4.19 0.03
CA MET A 135 -6.91 -3.38 -1.17
C MET A 135 -6.60 -4.19 -2.42
N LEU A 136 -5.45 -4.88 -2.48
CA LEU A 136 -5.09 -5.70 -3.63
C LEU A 136 -6.09 -6.86 -3.83
N TYR A 137 -6.51 -7.52 -2.75
CA TYR A 137 -7.52 -8.58 -2.81
C TYR A 137 -8.84 -8.05 -3.38
N THR A 138 -9.31 -6.92 -2.86
CA THR A 138 -10.56 -6.26 -3.29
C THR A 138 -10.45 -5.83 -4.75
N ALA A 139 -9.34 -5.21 -5.16
CA ALA A 139 -9.10 -4.79 -6.54
C ALA A 139 -9.09 -6.00 -7.51
N CYS A 140 -8.43 -7.10 -7.15
CA CYS A 140 -8.43 -8.32 -7.97
C CYS A 140 -9.83 -8.93 -8.08
N ARG A 141 -10.59 -9.00 -6.98
CA ARG A 141 -11.97 -9.49 -7.01
C ARG A 141 -12.86 -8.62 -7.90
N LEU A 142 -12.75 -7.30 -7.80
CA LEU A 142 -13.51 -6.37 -8.63
C LEU A 142 -13.06 -6.42 -10.11
N ALA A 143 -11.79 -6.74 -10.37
CA ALA A 143 -11.26 -6.92 -11.73
C ALA A 143 -11.96 -8.08 -12.45
N ASP A 144 -12.27 -9.18 -11.75
CA ASP A 144 -13.01 -10.31 -12.32
C ASP A 144 -14.44 -9.92 -12.74
N HIS A 145 -15.02 -8.90 -12.10
CA HIS A 145 -16.36 -8.39 -12.44
C HIS A 145 -16.34 -7.31 -13.53
N TYR A 146 -15.41 -6.35 -13.45
CA TYR A 146 -15.40 -5.17 -14.30
C TYR A 146 -14.39 -5.23 -15.46
N GLY A 147 -13.52 -6.25 -15.51
CA GLY A 147 -12.59 -6.50 -16.63
C GLY A 147 -11.37 -5.59 -16.70
N PHE A 148 -11.02 -4.88 -15.61
CA PHE A 148 -9.76 -4.13 -15.52
C PHE A 148 -8.61 -5.03 -15.03
N ARG A 149 -7.40 -4.48 -14.97
CA ARG A 149 -6.22 -5.17 -14.42
C ARG A 149 -5.80 -4.56 -13.09
N ALA A 150 -5.51 -5.37 -12.08
CA ALA A 150 -5.06 -4.93 -10.75
C ALA A 150 -3.59 -5.27 -10.47
N GLY A 151 -2.93 -4.41 -9.69
CA GLY A 151 -1.61 -4.63 -9.10
C GLY A 151 -1.37 -3.74 -7.88
N PHE A 152 -0.32 -4.07 -7.13
CA PHE A 152 0.08 -3.31 -5.94
C PHE A 152 1.60 -3.17 -5.86
N ILE A 153 2.06 -2.00 -5.42
CA ILE A 153 3.47 -1.70 -5.15
C ILE A 153 3.60 -1.22 -3.71
N HIS A 154 4.40 -1.93 -2.93
CA HIS A 154 4.89 -1.40 -1.66
C HIS A 154 6.09 -0.51 -1.89
N VAL A 155 6.09 0.65 -1.24
CA VAL A 155 7.22 1.57 -1.19
C VAL A 155 7.79 1.63 0.22
N PRO A 156 9.11 1.76 0.39
CA PRO A 156 9.72 1.89 1.71
C PRO A 156 9.55 3.31 2.28
N PRO A 157 9.91 3.53 3.56
CA PRO A 157 10.13 4.86 4.09
C PRO A 157 11.09 5.73 3.26
N LEU A 158 10.93 7.06 3.32
CA LEU A 158 11.69 8.01 2.49
C LEU A 158 13.19 8.02 2.82
N GLU A 159 13.57 7.65 4.05
CA GLU A 159 14.97 7.52 4.46
C GLU A 159 15.71 6.37 3.77
N HIS A 160 14.99 5.40 3.19
CA HIS A 160 15.58 4.27 2.47
C HIS A 160 15.58 4.50 0.96
N VAL A 161 14.50 5.05 0.42
CA VAL A 161 14.39 5.44 -0.99
C VAL A 161 13.66 6.77 -1.06
N ASP A 162 14.31 7.81 -1.56
CA ASP A 162 13.71 9.14 -1.65
C ASP A 162 12.50 9.18 -2.60
N LEU A 163 11.69 10.23 -2.47
CA LEU A 163 10.42 10.35 -3.20
C LEU A 163 10.61 10.37 -4.72
N ASP A 164 11.68 10.98 -5.24
CA ASP A 164 11.91 11.06 -6.69
C ASP A 164 12.28 9.70 -7.27
N ARG A 165 13.06 8.89 -6.55
CA ARG A 165 13.37 7.52 -6.94
C ARG A 165 12.16 6.59 -6.79
N GLN A 166 11.31 6.78 -5.77
CA GLN A 166 10.03 6.07 -5.68
C GLN A 166 9.08 6.47 -6.83
N LEU A 167 9.00 7.76 -7.17
CA LEU A 167 8.23 8.25 -8.31
C LEU A 167 8.70 7.61 -9.61
N ARG A 168 10.01 7.57 -9.83
CA ARG A 168 10.60 6.90 -10.98
C ARG A 168 10.22 5.42 -11.04
N ALA A 169 10.23 4.73 -9.89
CA ALA A 169 9.79 3.33 -9.83
C ALA A 169 8.34 3.17 -10.29
N VAL A 170 7.43 4.03 -9.83
CA VAL A 170 6.02 3.99 -10.25
C VAL A 170 5.88 4.25 -11.76
N GLU A 171 6.57 5.25 -12.31
CA GLU A 171 6.57 5.54 -13.75
C GLU A 171 7.06 4.36 -14.59
N VAL A 172 8.17 3.73 -14.20
CA VAL A 172 8.73 2.54 -14.88
C VAL A 172 7.75 1.36 -14.82
N ALA A 173 7.07 1.18 -13.69
CA ALA A 173 6.03 0.16 -13.56
C ALA A 173 4.87 0.43 -14.53
N LEU A 174 4.35 1.67 -14.58
CA LEU A 174 3.27 2.07 -15.49
C LEU A 174 3.65 1.94 -16.98
N ALA A 175 4.90 2.24 -17.32
CA ALA A 175 5.42 2.01 -18.67
C ALA A 175 5.45 0.52 -19.04
N SER A 176 5.74 -0.36 -18.07
CA SER A 176 5.72 -1.82 -18.27
C SER A 176 4.31 -2.35 -18.56
N TRP A 177 3.28 -1.80 -17.89
CA TRP A 177 1.87 -2.12 -18.16
C TRP A 177 1.43 -1.73 -19.58
N SER A 178 1.87 -0.57 -20.06
CA SER A 178 1.51 -0.05 -21.39
C SER A 178 2.05 -0.92 -22.53
N ARG A 179 3.13 -1.67 -22.27
CA ARG A 179 3.77 -2.59 -23.22
C ARG A 179 3.25 -4.03 -23.10
N TRP A 180 2.44 -4.32 -22.08
CA TRP A 180 1.95 -5.67 -21.80
C TRP A 180 0.55 -5.90 -22.40
N PRO A 181 0.38 -6.84 -23.35
CA PRO A 181 -0.93 -7.11 -23.97
C PRO A 181 -1.96 -7.58 -22.94
N SER A 182 -3.19 -7.08 -23.03
CA SER A 182 -4.32 -7.52 -22.19
C SER A 182 -4.66 -9.01 -22.37
N SER A 183 -4.31 -9.61 -23.52
CA SER A 183 -4.55 -11.02 -23.84
C SER A 183 -3.59 -12.01 -23.17
N ARG A 184 -2.48 -11.53 -22.59
CA ARG A 184 -1.52 -12.37 -21.85
C ARG A 184 -1.89 -12.43 -20.37
N SER A 185 -2.98 -13.14 -20.05
CA SER A 185 -3.17 -13.68 -18.71
C SER A 185 -2.05 -14.69 -18.45
N LEU A 186 -1.17 -14.39 -17.49
CA LEU A 186 -0.09 -15.28 -17.05
C LEU A 186 -0.62 -16.47 -16.25
N TRP A 187 -1.90 -16.45 -15.87
CA TRP A 187 -2.51 -17.47 -15.03
C TRP A 187 -3.92 -17.80 -15.52
N ARG A 188 -3.99 -18.58 -16.60
CA ARG A 188 -5.16 -19.46 -16.79
C ARG A 188 -4.85 -20.75 -16.04
N PRO A 189 -5.70 -21.23 -15.12
CA PRO A 189 -5.64 -22.62 -14.70
C PRO A 189 -5.58 -23.47 -15.98
N ARG A 190 -4.59 -24.35 -16.10
CA ARG A 190 -4.68 -25.38 -17.14
C ARG A 190 -6.02 -26.10 -16.89
N PRO A 191 -6.88 -26.31 -17.91
CA PRO A 191 -8.03 -27.18 -17.71
C PRO A 191 -7.49 -28.48 -17.11
N GLY A 192 -8.08 -28.91 -16.00
CA GLY A 192 -7.76 -30.20 -15.40
C GLY A 192 -7.87 -31.29 -16.47
N PRO A 193 -7.15 -32.42 -16.32
CA PRO A 193 -7.30 -33.54 -17.25
C PRO A 193 -8.80 -33.83 -17.40
N PRO A 194 -9.30 -34.05 -18.63
CA PRO A 194 -10.71 -34.31 -18.85
C PRO A 194 -11.12 -35.46 -17.93
N GLY A 195 -12.14 -35.19 -17.08
CA GLY A 195 -12.71 -36.21 -16.21
C GLY A 195 -13.08 -37.42 -17.06
N GLY A 196 -12.47 -38.57 -16.74
CA GLY A 196 -12.81 -39.82 -17.38
C GLY A 196 -14.32 -40.09 -17.28
N PRO A 197 -14.90 -40.84 -18.24
CA PRO A 197 -16.34 -40.97 -18.37
C PRO A 197 -16.96 -41.45 -17.06
N GLY A 198 -17.98 -40.69 -16.62
CA GLY A 198 -18.69 -40.92 -15.37
C GLY A 198 -19.14 -42.36 -15.22
N ARG A 199 -18.76 -42.97 -14.11
CA ARG A 199 -19.47 -44.15 -13.60
C ARG A 199 -20.86 -43.68 -13.21
N ARG A 200 -21.85 -44.15 -13.96
CA ARG A 200 -23.28 -44.00 -13.64
C ARG A 200 -23.50 -44.45 -12.20
N ALA A 201 -24.16 -43.61 -11.40
CA ALA A 201 -24.68 -43.99 -10.10
C ALA A 201 -25.79 -45.04 -10.33
N GLY A 202 -25.45 -46.30 -10.09
CA GLY A 202 -26.41 -47.37 -9.86
C GLY A 202 -26.81 -47.35 -8.39
N SER A 203 -28.11 -47.25 -8.15
CA SER A 203 -28.76 -47.34 -6.84
C SER A 203 -28.43 -48.65 -6.13
N ALA A 204 -27.85 -48.58 -4.92
CA ALA A 204 -27.94 -49.64 -3.93
C ALA A 204 -27.69 -49.10 -2.52
N GLY A 205 -28.74 -49.14 -1.70
CA GLY A 205 -28.67 -49.50 -0.29
C GLY A 205 -27.89 -48.57 0.65
N SER A 206 -28.65 -47.80 1.42
CA SER A 206 -28.27 -47.28 2.73
C SER A 206 -27.50 -48.31 3.57
N ARG A 207 -26.20 -48.06 3.77
CA ARG A 207 -25.47 -48.47 4.95
C ARG A 207 -24.59 -47.32 5.41
N GLU A 208 -24.96 -46.77 6.55
CA GLU A 208 -24.18 -45.87 7.36
C GLU A 208 -22.87 -46.58 7.73
N ALA A 209 -21.76 -46.14 7.13
CA ALA A 209 -20.43 -46.61 7.48
C ALA A 209 -19.69 -45.46 8.17
N ALA A 210 -19.50 -45.60 9.47
CA ALA A 210 -18.71 -44.71 10.30
C ALA A 210 -17.33 -44.46 9.67
N HIS A 211 -16.95 -43.19 9.59
CA HIS A 211 -15.59 -42.79 9.25
C HIS A 211 -14.63 -43.34 10.31
N PRO A 212 -13.53 -44.03 9.94
CA PRO A 212 -12.51 -44.39 10.91
C PRO A 212 -11.78 -43.12 11.38
N PRO A 213 -11.41 -43.02 12.67
CA PRO A 213 -10.64 -41.89 13.16
C PRO A 213 -9.27 -41.84 12.46
N TRP A 214 -8.85 -40.62 12.15
CA TRP A 214 -7.51 -40.32 11.65
C TRP A 214 -6.45 -40.85 12.63
N THR A 215 -5.64 -41.81 12.17
CA THR A 215 -4.49 -42.33 12.92
C THR A 215 -3.20 -41.75 12.32
N PRO A 216 -2.33 -41.12 13.12
CA PRO A 216 -1.06 -40.64 12.62
C PRO A 216 -0.09 -41.81 12.47
N HIS A 217 0.43 -42.04 11.26
CA HIS A 217 1.49 -42.99 11.01
C HIS A 217 2.82 -42.52 11.62
N ALA A 218 3.07 -42.87 12.88
CA ALA A 218 4.39 -42.81 13.49
C ALA A 218 5.25 -43.98 12.98
N ARG A 219 6.16 -43.73 12.02
CA ARG A 219 7.27 -44.66 11.76
C ARG A 219 8.26 -44.57 12.91
N ALA A 220 8.31 -45.61 13.74
CA ALA A 220 9.32 -45.76 14.79
C ALA A 220 10.74 -45.77 14.18
N ARG A 221 11.48 -44.67 14.38
CA ARG A 221 12.93 -44.65 14.20
C ARG A 221 13.57 -45.14 15.50
N LYS A 222 14.46 -46.14 15.40
CA LYS A 222 15.27 -46.66 16.52
C LYS A 222 15.96 -45.50 17.28
N PRO A 223 16.07 -45.56 18.62
CA PRO A 223 16.73 -44.52 19.40
C PRO A 223 18.19 -44.39 18.98
N ARG A 224 18.59 -43.17 18.61
CA ARG A 224 20.01 -42.82 18.43
C ARG A 224 20.68 -42.85 19.81
N ARG A 225 21.87 -43.45 19.89
CA ARG A 225 22.71 -43.46 21.10
C ARG A 225 22.90 -42.03 21.64
N PRO A 226 22.99 -41.83 22.97
CA PRO A 226 23.32 -40.52 23.52
C PRO A 226 24.69 -40.07 23.01
N PHE A 227 24.80 -38.80 22.63
CA PHE A 227 26.09 -38.16 22.40
C PHE A 227 26.89 -38.14 23.72
N PRO A 228 28.21 -38.38 23.71
CA PRO A 228 29.04 -38.14 24.89
C PRO A 228 28.98 -36.65 25.26
N PRO A 229 29.05 -36.28 26.56
CA PRO A 229 29.02 -34.88 26.97
C PRO A 229 30.22 -34.15 26.38
N GLY A 230 29.96 -33.31 25.38
CA GLY A 230 30.94 -32.37 24.85
C GLY A 230 31.32 -31.38 25.94
N ARG A 231 32.62 -31.11 26.09
CA ARG A 231 33.12 -30.06 26.99
C ARG A 231 32.44 -28.74 26.64
N VAL A 232 31.57 -28.27 27.53
CA VAL A 232 31.06 -26.90 27.50
C VAL A 232 32.27 -25.99 27.71
N ARG A 233 32.74 -25.33 26.65
CA ARG A 233 33.59 -24.16 26.82
C ARG A 233 32.72 -23.09 27.46
N GLN A 234 33.08 -22.67 28.67
CA GLN A 234 32.42 -21.53 29.30
C GLN A 234 32.48 -20.33 28.36
N PRO A 235 31.40 -19.53 28.26
CA PRO A 235 31.46 -18.27 27.54
C PRO A 235 32.55 -17.41 28.19
N ARG A 236 33.51 -16.94 27.39
CA ARG A 236 34.48 -15.94 27.86
C ARG A 236 33.68 -14.73 28.35
N SER A 237 33.97 -14.28 29.56
CA SER A 237 33.45 -13.02 30.10
C SER A 237 33.64 -11.91 29.05
N PRO A 238 32.66 -11.01 28.86
CA PRO A 238 32.86 -9.86 28.00
C PRO A 238 34.09 -9.07 28.48
N PRO A 239 34.91 -8.50 27.57
CA PRO A 239 35.99 -7.63 27.98
C PRO A 239 35.42 -6.48 28.82
N ARG A 240 36.10 -6.13 29.93
CA ARG A 240 35.75 -4.96 30.73
C ARG A 240 35.69 -3.72 29.81
N PRO A 241 34.71 -2.82 29.98
CA PRO A 241 34.73 -1.55 29.25
C PRO A 241 36.06 -0.84 29.56
N ALA A 242 36.65 -0.26 28.52
CA ALA A 242 37.83 0.59 28.69
C ALA A 242 37.51 1.70 29.72
N PRO A 243 38.46 2.07 30.60
CA PRO A 243 38.26 3.23 31.45
C PRO A 243 38.00 4.45 30.56
N PHE A 244 37.00 5.24 30.92
CA PHE A 244 36.75 6.52 30.28
C PHE A 244 38.05 7.35 30.32
N PRO A 245 38.45 8.00 29.23
CA PRO A 245 39.53 8.98 29.33
C PRO A 245 39.09 10.06 30.32
N ASP A 246 39.98 10.40 31.25
CA ASP A 246 39.82 11.52 32.17
C ASP A 246 39.60 12.80 31.34
N THR A 247 38.33 13.18 31.15
CA THR A 247 38.00 14.54 30.74
C THR A 247 38.22 15.43 31.94
N GLU A 248 39.42 15.99 32.01
CA GLU A 248 39.63 17.27 32.65
C GLU A 248 38.67 18.30 32.05
N GLY A 249 38.05 19.10 32.93
CA GLY A 249 37.41 20.35 32.57
C GLY A 249 35.92 20.26 32.22
N SER A 250 35.06 20.20 33.25
CA SER A 250 33.75 20.85 33.17
C SER A 250 33.96 22.37 33.09
N PRO A 251 33.50 23.09 32.06
CA PRO A 251 33.23 24.51 32.21
C PRO A 251 31.89 24.71 32.91
N ASP A 252 31.89 25.57 33.92
CA ASP A 252 30.71 26.01 34.68
C ASP A 252 29.51 26.37 33.78
N PRO A 253 28.27 26.05 34.17
CA PRO A 253 27.10 26.58 33.49
C PRO A 253 26.98 28.09 33.72
N ALA A 254 26.89 28.84 32.62
CA ALA A 254 26.66 30.28 32.62
C ALA A 254 25.37 30.67 33.39
N PRO A 255 25.35 31.81 34.09
CA PRO A 255 24.21 32.21 34.90
C PRO A 255 23.02 32.63 34.02
N LEU A 256 21.82 32.15 34.40
CA LEU A 256 20.55 32.59 33.82
C LEU A 256 20.23 34.04 34.26
N PRO A 257 19.71 34.90 33.37
CA PRO A 257 19.30 36.24 33.75
C PRO A 257 18.04 36.22 34.61
N ALA A 258 18.09 36.96 35.72
CA ALA A 258 16.97 37.23 36.59
C ALA A 258 15.96 38.16 35.91
N GLY A 259 14.66 37.81 35.98
CA GLY A 259 13.58 38.78 35.77
C GLY A 259 12.37 38.25 35.04
N ALA A 260 11.41 37.68 35.77
CA ALA A 260 9.98 37.91 35.53
C ALA A 260 9.16 37.35 36.69
N ALA A 261 8.41 38.26 37.31
CA ALA A 261 7.62 38.07 38.51
C ALA A 261 6.59 36.94 38.40
N ARG A 262 6.56 36.07 39.40
CA ARG A 262 5.40 35.23 39.73
C ARG A 262 4.28 36.12 40.27
N ARG A 263 3.15 36.21 39.56
CA ARG A 263 1.87 36.63 40.14
C ARG A 263 0.93 35.43 40.26
N GLY A 264 0.54 35.18 41.51
CA GLY A 264 -0.77 34.72 41.97
C GLY A 264 -1.46 33.58 41.23
N ARG A 265 -1.43 32.38 41.82
CA ARG A 265 -2.48 31.38 41.63
C ARG A 265 -3.74 31.85 42.38
N GLY A 266 -4.81 32.11 41.65
CA GLY A 266 -6.16 32.24 42.17
C GLY A 266 -7.11 31.38 41.35
N ARG A 267 -7.63 30.31 41.96
CA ARG A 267 -8.89 29.68 41.52
C ARG A 267 -10.05 30.52 42.06
N PRO A 268 -11.19 30.61 41.37
CA PRO A 268 -12.28 29.71 41.75
C PRO A 268 -13.13 29.16 40.59
N ALA A 269 -13.60 27.93 40.83
CA ALA A 269 -14.90 27.27 40.62
C ALA A 269 -15.85 27.62 39.42
N PRO A 270 -16.73 26.65 39.07
CA PRO A 270 -17.33 26.49 37.74
C PRO A 270 -18.74 27.08 37.64
N ARG A 271 -19.26 27.26 36.41
CA ARG A 271 -20.67 26.93 36.05
C ARG A 271 -21.07 27.25 34.59
N THR A 272 -21.85 26.30 34.06
CA THR A 272 -22.97 26.41 33.10
C THR A 272 -22.75 26.86 31.64
N SER A 273 -23.02 25.92 30.70
CA SER A 273 -23.71 26.21 29.43
C SER A 273 -25.16 26.65 29.70
N PRO A 274 -25.77 27.44 28.80
CA PRO A 274 -26.72 26.82 27.87
C PRO A 274 -26.79 27.44 26.45
N ASN A 275 -26.97 26.54 25.48
CA ASN A 275 -27.99 26.53 24.41
C ASN A 275 -28.09 27.63 23.31
N ALA A 276 -27.98 27.12 22.07
CA ALA A 276 -28.88 27.26 20.92
C ALA A 276 -29.22 28.62 20.23
N GLY A 277 -29.15 28.52 18.89
CA GLY A 277 -30.03 29.18 17.93
C GLY A 277 -29.47 30.45 17.29
N SER A 278 -29.74 30.83 16.05
CA SER A 278 -30.45 30.23 14.92
C SER A 278 -30.38 31.24 13.75
N ARG A 279 -30.60 30.78 12.51
CA ARG A 279 -31.20 31.52 11.34
C ARG A 279 -30.31 32.54 10.60
N ARG A 280 -30.08 32.29 9.28
CA ARG A 280 -30.77 32.86 8.09
C ARG A 280 -30.58 34.39 7.99
N ALA A 281 -30.20 35.00 6.87
CA ALA A 281 -30.85 34.97 5.56
C ALA A 281 -30.08 35.85 4.55
N SER A 282 -30.15 35.46 3.28
CA SER A 282 -30.44 36.30 2.09
C SER A 282 -29.64 37.57 1.76
N GLY A 283 -29.03 37.53 0.56
CA GLY A 283 -29.51 38.38 -0.54
C GLY A 283 -28.69 39.61 -0.94
N PRO A 284 -28.86 40.11 -2.18
CA PRO A 284 -27.74 40.45 -3.06
C PRO A 284 -27.62 41.94 -3.39
N GLY A 285 -26.46 42.36 -3.90
CA GLY A 285 -26.21 43.72 -4.40
C GLY A 285 -25.27 43.74 -5.60
N ARG A 286 -25.82 44.15 -6.75
CA ARG A 286 -25.13 44.68 -7.95
C ARG A 286 -24.35 45.96 -7.52
N ASP A 287 -23.39 46.55 -8.22
CA ASP A 287 -23.34 46.89 -9.64
C ASP A 287 -21.98 47.56 -9.96
N SER A 288 -21.62 47.54 -11.25
CA SER A 288 -20.92 48.59 -11.99
C SER A 288 -19.45 48.93 -11.70
N SER A 289 -18.59 48.65 -12.69
CA SER A 289 -18.11 49.66 -13.66
C SER A 289 -16.60 49.58 -14.01
N ARG A 290 -16.39 49.43 -15.32
CA ARG A 290 -15.54 50.26 -16.21
C ARG A 290 -14.00 50.17 -16.15
N ARG A 291 -13.47 50.05 -17.39
CA ARG A 291 -12.17 50.47 -17.95
C ARG A 291 -10.98 49.57 -17.56
N GLY A 292 -10.08 49.17 -18.44
CA GLY A 292 -9.90 49.44 -19.86
C GLY A 292 -8.69 48.62 -20.34
N SER A 293 -8.71 48.19 -21.59
CA SER A 293 -7.56 47.58 -22.26
C SER A 293 -6.45 48.62 -22.49
N PRO A 294 -5.20 48.16 -22.68
CA PRO A 294 -4.63 48.38 -24.00
C PRO A 294 -3.94 47.14 -24.58
N THR A 295 -4.15 47.02 -25.88
CA THR A 295 -3.45 46.16 -26.84
C THR A 295 -1.96 46.52 -26.95
N TRP A 296 -1.11 45.51 -27.10
CA TRP A 296 0.13 45.69 -27.86
C TRP A 296 0.39 44.51 -28.81
N SER A 297 0.66 44.89 -30.05
CA SER A 297 0.88 44.07 -31.24
C SER A 297 2.37 43.77 -31.42
N GLY A 298 2.72 42.54 -31.83
CA GLY A 298 4.10 42.20 -32.20
C GLY A 298 4.22 40.90 -33.00
N ARG A 299 4.30 41.05 -34.32
CA ARG A 299 4.49 40.03 -35.40
C ARG A 299 5.81 39.24 -35.23
N ARG A 300 5.78 37.88 -35.31
CA ARG A 300 6.02 36.97 -36.47
C ARG A 300 7.46 36.44 -36.67
N ARG A 301 7.47 35.12 -36.99
CA ARG A 301 8.38 34.30 -37.83
C ARG A 301 9.59 33.63 -37.16
N GLY A 302 9.68 32.31 -37.41
CA GLY A 302 10.87 31.50 -37.21
C GLY A 302 10.58 30.00 -37.28
N ARG A 303 10.34 29.46 -38.48
CA ARG A 303 10.35 28.01 -38.72
C ARG A 303 11.80 27.52 -38.70
N ALA A 304 12.09 26.49 -37.90
CA ALA A 304 13.20 25.58 -38.13
C ALA A 304 12.72 24.17 -37.80
N GLY A 305 12.73 23.31 -38.82
CA GLY A 305 12.39 21.90 -38.68
C GLY A 305 13.56 21.14 -38.08
N SER A 306 13.32 20.42 -36.99
CA SER A 306 14.14 19.29 -36.60
C SER A 306 13.27 18.03 -36.64
N ARG A 307 13.69 17.05 -37.44
CA ARG A 307 13.09 15.72 -37.49
C ARG A 307 13.37 15.01 -36.17
N SER A 308 12.46 15.18 -35.22
CA SER A 308 12.38 14.35 -34.02
C SER A 308 11.64 13.06 -34.36
N THR A 309 12.35 11.94 -34.27
CA THR A 309 11.79 10.59 -34.29
C THR A 309 10.70 10.47 -33.22
N ARG A 310 9.44 10.60 -33.62
CA ARG A 310 8.28 10.26 -32.78
C ARG A 310 8.35 8.77 -32.42
N ARG A 311 8.93 8.46 -31.26
CA ARG A 311 8.45 7.31 -30.48
C ARG A 311 6.98 7.61 -30.21
N ARG A 312 6.08 6.81 -30.77
CA ARG A 312 4.66 6.83 -30.39
C ARG A 312 4.60 6.41 -28.92
N GLY A 313 4.71 7.37 -28.01
CA GLY A 313 4.44 7.15 -26.60
C GLY A 313 2.96 6.81 -26.49
N ALA A 314 2.66 5.61 -25.97
CA ALA A 314 1.32 5.32 -25.51
C ALA A 314 0.94 6.41 -24.49
N ARG A 315 -0.13 7.16 -24.75
CA ARG A 315 -0.59 8.21 -23.84
C ARG A 315 -1.10 7.53 -22.56
N LEU A 316 -0.35 7.69 -21.49
CA LEU A 316 -0.75 7.34 -20.13
C LEU A 316 -1.69 8.44 -19.63
N GLU A 317 -2.87 8.06 -19.19
CA GLU A 317 -3.85 8.99 -18.63
C GLU A 317 -4.22 8.49 -17.24
N ILE A 318 -3.76 9.22 -16.22
CA ILE A 318 -4.13 8.91 -14.84
C ILE A 318 -5.51 9.53 -14.62
N SER A 319 -6.49 8.68 -14.31
CA SER A 319 -7.89 9.06 -14.23
C SER A 319 -8.14 9.73 -12.88
N GLN A 320 -8.60 10.97 -12.93
CA GLN A 320 -8.96 11.75 -11.74
C GLN A 320 -10.43 11.52 -11.37
N VAL A 321 -10.73 11.54 -10.07
CA VAL A 321 -12.10 11.60 -9.56
C VAL A 321 -12.39 13.06 -9.27
N TRP A 322 -13.29 13.67 -10.03
CA TRP A 322 -13.83 15.01 -9.73
C TRP A 322 -15.09 14.86 -8.86
#